data_AF-A0A7Y3PEJ6-F1
#
_entry.id   AF-A0A7Y3PEJ6-F1
#
_cell.length_a   1.000
_cell.length_b   1.000
_cell.length_c   1.000
_cell.angle_alpha   90.00
_cell.angle_beta   90.00
_cell.angle_gamma   90.00
#
_symmetry.space_group_name_H-M   'P 1'
#
loop_
_entity.id
_entity.type
_entity.pdbx_description
1 polymer ?
#
loop_
_entity_poly.entity_id
_entity_poly.type
_entity_poly.pdbx_seq_one_letter_code
_entity_poly.pdbx_strand_id
1 'polypeptide(L)'
;MTMTTTAIDDTNLHNGAMKDPDSPNPEVLERSSGRRQFSAKYKAKILAEYDVLPRLERGALLRREGLYSSLITSWREQRDKGAETALARPAGRQKADPRDREITSLKREVGRLESELDKSRRVVEIQAKLSALLETLASTSTAESSEKK
;
A
#
# COMPACT_ATOMS: atom_id res chain seq x y z
N MET A 1 -48.54 -36.22 -71.54
CA MET A 1 -48.74 -34.78 -71.82
C MET A 1 -47.65 -34.01 -71.08
N THR A 2 -46.76 -33.38 -71.84
CA THR A 2 -45.90 -32.26 -71.44
C THR A 2 -46.79 -31.08 -71.00
N MET A 3 -46.40 -30.22 -70.06
CA MET A 3 -45.44 -29.14 -70.29
C MET A 3 -44.69 -28.70 -69.02
N THR A 4 -43.39 -28.58 -69.25
CA THR A 4 -42.35 -27.77 -68.62
C THR A 4 -42.74 -26.29 -68.45
N THR A 5 -41.97 -25.56 -67.61
CA THR A 5 -41.33 -24.26 -67.95
C THR A 5 -41.67 -23.07 -67.04
N THR A 6 -40.69 -22.76 -66.18
CA THR A 6 -40.03 -21.45 -66.03
C THR A 6 -40.39 -20.50 -64.89
N ALA A 7 -39.31 -20.16 -64.19
CA ALA A 7 -39.13 -19.13 -63.18
C ALA A 7 -38.91 -17.73 -63.80
N ILE A 8 -38.78 -16.74 -62.91
CA ILE A 8 -37.94 -15.52 -62.97
C ILE A 8 -38.76 -14.22 -62.74
N ASP A 9 -38.48 -13.67 -61.56
CA ASP A 9 -38.27 -12.28 -61.14
C ASP A 9 -39.29 -11.14 -61.27
N ASP A 10 -39.06 -10.22 -60.32
CA ASP A 10 -39.35 -8.80 -60.27
C ASP A 10 -40.72 -8.35 -59.75
N THR A 11 -40.73 -7.92 -58.48
CA THR A 11 -40.88 -6.49 -58.17
C THR A 11 -40.65 -6.23 -56.67
N ASN A 12 -39.43 -5.78 -56.39
CA ASN A 12 -39.02 -5.16 -55.15
C ASN A 12 -39.55 -3.73 -55.10
N LEU A 13 -40.72 -3.48 -54.50
CA LEU A 13 -41.21 -2.13 -54.20
C LEU A 13 -42.15 -2.16 -52.99
N HIS A 14 -41.62 -1.93 -51.79
CA HIS A 14 -42.31 -1.18 -50.72
C HIS A 14 -41.25 -0.48 -49.86
N ASN A 15 -40.78 0.65 -50.40
CA ASN A 15 -39.95 1.61 -49.72
C ASN A 15 -40.86 2.56 -48.92
N GLY A 16 -41.04 2.28 -47.62
CA GLY A 16 -41.64 3.21 -46.67
C GLY A 16 -40.54 3.79 -45.79
N ALA A 17 -39.95 4.91 -46.22
CA ALA A 17 -38.96 5.64 -45.46
C ALA A 17 -39.54 6.13 -44.13
N MET A 18 -39.25 5.43 -43.03
CA MET A 18 -39.32 6.04 -41.70
C MET A 18 -38.25 7.13 -41.67
N LYS A 19 -38.69 8.40 -41.75
CA LYS A 19 -37.85 9.53 -41.37
C LYS A 19 -37.43 9.34 -39.93
N ASP A 20 -36.14 9.13 -39.70
CA ASP A 20 -35.52 9.22 -38.37
C ASP A 20 -35.74 10.64 -37.82
N PRO A 21 -36.56 10.84 -36.76
CA PRO A 21 -36.56 12.09 -36.03
C PRO A 21 -35.42 12.03 -35.01
N ASP A 22 -34.44 12.91 -35.18
CA ASP A 22 -33.37 13.19 -34.21
C ASP A 22 -32.66 11.95 -33.65
N SER A 23 -31.60 11.52 -34.35
CA SER A 23 -30.52 10.80 -33.66
C SER A 23 -30.07 11.67 -32.48
N PRO A 24 -30.24 11.24 -31.21
CA PRO A 24 -29.81 12.03 -30.08
C PRO A 24 -28.31 12.25 -30.20
N ASN A 25 -27.87 13.50 -30.13
CA ASN A 25 -26.46 13.87 -30.25
C ASN A 25 -25.59 12.95 -29.36
N PRO A 26 -24.71 12.10 -29.93
CA PRO A 26 -23.88 11.16 -29.18
C PRO A 26 -22.71 11.85 -28.47
N GLU A 27 -22.86 13.11 -28.09
CA GLU A 27 -21.94 13.80 -27.21
C GLU A 27 -22.11 13.24 -25.79
N VAL A 28 -21.45 12.11 -25.53
CA VAL A 28 -21.08 11.74 -24.18
C VAL A 28 -20.13 12.83 -23.70
N LEU A 29 -20.68 13.83 -23.00
CA LEU A 29 -19.91 14.84 -22.29
C LEU A 29 -18.74 14.13 -21.58
N GLU A 30 -17.52 14.65 -21.77
CA GLU A 30 -16.33 14.07 -21.15
C GLU A 30 -16.64 13.74 -19.69
N ARG A 31 -16.55 12.44 -19.36
CA ARG A 31 -16.97 11.90 -18.08
C ARG A 31 -16.38 12.78 -16.97
N SER A 32 -17.23 13.57 -16.31
CA SER A 32 -16.83 14.65 -15.40
C SER A 32 -15.64 14.21 -14.55
N SER A 33 -14.53 14.94 -14.68
CA SER A 33 -13.20 14.47 -14.32
C SER A 33 -13.09 13.95 -12.88
N GLY A 34 -12.80 12.66 -12.74
CA GLY A 34 -12.28 12.05 -11.51
C GLY A 34 -13.27 11.34 -10.59
N ARG A 35 -12.73 10.47 -9.73
CA ARG A 35 -13.46 9.78 -8.66
C ARG A 35 -14.02 10.81 -7.68
N ARG A 36 -15.29 10.67 -7.26
CA ARG A 36 -15.94 11.50 -6.22
C ARG A 36 -15.02 11.63 -5.00
N GLN A 37 -14.61 12.86 -4.68
CA GLN A 37 -13.79 13.19 -3.51
C GLN A 37 -14.68 13.63 -2.35
N PHE A 38 -14.34 13.21 -1.13
CA PHE A 38 -15.07 13.54 0.09
C PHE A 38 -14.17 14.36 1.01
N SER A 39 -14.62 15.55 1.40
CA SER A 39 -13.90 16.38 2.37
C SER A 39 -13.89 15.72 3.75
N ALA A 40 -12.85 15.99 4.55
CA ALA A 40 -12.74 15.45 5.91
C ALA A 40 -13.95 15.82 6.77
N LYS A 41 -14.43 17.07 6.67
CA LYS A 41 -15.61 17.56 7.38
C LYS A 41 -16.88 16.78 6.99
N TYR A 42 -17.04 16.46 5.71
CA TYR A 42 -18.16 15.64 5.25
C TYR A 42 -18.08 14.23 5.83
N LYS A 43 -16.91 13.58 5.74
CA LYS A 43 -16.70 12.24 6.33
C LYS A 43 -16.98 12.23 7.83
N ALA A 44 -16.49 13.22 8.58
CA ALA A 44 -16.71 13.33 10.02
C ALA A 44 -18.19 13.49 10.37
N LYS A 45 -18.92 14.35 9.64
CA LYS A 45 -20.36 14.52 9.80
C LYS A 45 -21.12 13.21 9.58
N ILE A 46 -20.84 12.52 8.48
CA ILE A 46 -21.50 11.25 8.16
C ILE A 46 -21.17 10.17 9.19
N LEU A 47 -19.93 10.09 9.67
CA LEU A 47 -19.56 9.14 10.72
C LEU A 47 -20.28 9.42 12.05
N ALA A 48 -20.39 10.68 12.45
CA ALA A 48 -21.11 11.07 13.67
C ALA A 48 -22.61 10.72 13.57
N GLU A 49 -23.23 11.01 12.42
CA GLU A 49 -24.63 10.64 12.16
C GLU A 49 -24.79 9.11 12.17
N TYR A 50 -23.95 8.39 11.43
CA TYR A 50 -23.97 6.93 11.35
C TYR A 50 -23.72 6.22 12.71
N ASP A 51 -22.94 6.82 13.61
CA ASP A 51 -22.67 6.30 14.96
C ASP A 51 -23.90 6.34 15.87
N VAL A 52 -24.70 7.41 15.78
CA VAL A 52 -25.89 7.64 16.62
C VAL A 52 -27.10 6.83 16.12
N LEU A 53 -27.20 6.58 14.81
CA LEU A 53 -28.36 5.92 14.21
C LEU A 53 -28.47 4.42 14.54
N PRO A 54 -29.70 3.90 14.71
CA PRO A 54 -29.95 2.45 14.82
C PRO A 54 -29.70 1.73 13.49
N ARG A 55 -29.49 0.41 13.54
CA ARG A 55 -29.06 -0.42 12.39
C ARG A 55 -29.96 -0.28 11.16
N LEU A 56 -31.27 -0.16 11.35
CA LEU A 56 -32.25 -0.02 10.25
C LEU A 56 -32.12 1.31 9.52
N GLU A 57 -31.87 2.39 10.26
CA GLU A 57 -31.80 3.75 9.72
C GLU A 57 -30.44 4.07 9.10
N ARG A 58 -29.37 3.38 9.53
CA ARG A 58 -28.04 3.45 8.87
C ARG A 58 -28.11 3.13 7.38
N GLY A 59 -28.90 2.12 7.00
CA GLY A 59 -29.09 1.78 5.59
C GLY A 59 -29.81 2.86 4.79
N ALA A 60 -30.73 3.59 5.42
CA ALA A 60 -31.43 4.72 4.79
C ALA A 60 -30.51 5.92 4.59
N LEU A 61 -29.67 6.23 5.59
CA LEU A 61 -28.61 7.24 5.49
C LEU A 61 -27.68 6.97 4.31
N LEU A 62 -27.17 5.73 4.19
CA LEU A 62 -26.25 5.37 3.12
C LEU A 62 -26.85 5.50 1.72
N ARG A 63 -28.13 5.12 1.56
CA ARG A 63 -28.85 5.28 0.29
C ARG A 63 -29.06 6.75 -0.07
N ARG A 64 -29.42 7.59 0.91
CA ARG A 64 -29.59 9.05 0.72
C ARG A 64 -28.30 9.72 0.29
N GLU A 65 -27.17 9.34 0.88
CA GLU A 65 -25.86 9.94 0.62
C GLU A 65 -25.12 9.31 -0.58
N GLY A 66 -25.67 8.22 -1.14
CA GLY A 66 -25.03 7.43 -2.19
C GLY A 66 -23.71 6.79 -1.73
N LEU A 67 -23.65 6.36 -0.48
CA LEU A 67 -22.46 5.79 0.16
C LEU A 67 -22.59 4.27 0.29
N TYR A 68 -21.47 3.58 0.17
CA TYR A 68 -21.40 2.14 0.39
C TYR A 68 -20.83 1.85 1.79
N SER A 69 -21.22 0.73 2.39
CA SER A 69 -20.80 0.33 3.74
C SER A 69 -19.28 0.23 3.88
N SER A 70 -18.57 -0.22 2.83
CA SER A 70 -17.09 -0.29 2.81
C SER A 70 -16.41 1.08 2.98
N LEU A 71 -17.03 2.16 2.49
CA LEU A 71 -16.49 3.51 2.69
C LEU A 71 -16.57 3.89 4.17
N ILE A 72 -17.68 3.57 4.84
CA ILE A 72 -17.86 3.86 6.26
C ILE A 72 -16.85 3.10 7.11
N THR A 73 -16.64 1.80 6.88
CA THR A 73 -15.59 1.04 7.57
C THR A 73 -14.21 1.64 7.32
N SER A 74 -13.89 2.01 6.08
CA SER A 74 -12.61 2.64 5.77
C SER A 74 -12.39 3.99 6.47
N TRP A 75 -13.45 4.80 6.60
CA TRP A 75 -13.38 6.10 7.27
C TRP A 75 -13.30 5.96 8.79
N ARG A 76 -13.96 4.94 9.36
CA ARG A 76 -13.79 4.59 10.79
C ARG A 76 -12.34 4.22 11.09
N GLU A 77 -11.76 3.33 10.30
CA GLU A 77 -10.34 2.98 10.46
C GLU A 77 -9.42 4.19 10.30
N GLN A 78 -9.71 5.10 9.37
CA GLN A 78 -8.94 6.34 9.21
C GLN A 78 -9.02 7.21 10.47
N ARG A 79 -10.22 7.40 11.04
CA ARG A 79 -10.44 8.13 12.29
C ARG A 79 -9.73 7.49 13.48
N ASP A 80 -9.77 6.17 13.58
CA ASP A 80 -9.17 5.44 14.70
C ASP A 80 -7.62 5.42 14.60
N LYS A 81 -7.07 5.50 13.38
CA LYS A 81 -5.62 5.62 13.11
C LYS A 81 -5.09 7.07 13.27
N GLY A 82 -5.95 8.07 13.42
CA GLY A 82 -5.59 9.47 13.68
C GLY A 82 -6.81 10.39 13.59
N ALA A 83 -6.83 11.48 14.39
CA ALA A 83 -7.91 12.48 14.38
C ALA A 83 -8.15 13.11 12.98
N GLU A 84 -9.09 14.04 12.83
CA GLU A 84 -9.63 14.60 11.56
C GLU A 84 -8.65 14.75 10.36
N THR A 85 -7.37 15.02 10.61
CA THR A 85 -6.29 15.00 9.61
C THR A 85 -6.17 13.67 8.84
N ALA A 86 -6.46 12.53 9.46
CA ALA A 86 -6.45 11.22 8.82
C ALA A 86 -7.65 11.03 7.88
N LEU A 87 -8.79 11.66 8.16
CA LEU A 87 -9.96 11.64 7.26
C LEU A 87 -9.73 12.50 6.01
N ALA A 88 -8.86 13.52 6.08
CA ALA A 88 -8.43 14.29 4.91
C ALA A 88 -7.49 13.51 3.98
N ARG A 89 -6.86 12.45 4.47
CA ARG A 89 -5.88 11.68 3.69
C ARG A 89 -6.59 10.75 2.70
N PRO A 90 -6.10 10.64 1.45
CA PRO A 90 -6.65 9.68 0.49
C PRO A 90 -6.52 8.25 1.03
N ALA A 91 -7.55 7.43 0.78
CA ALA A 91 -7.54 6.01 1.15
C ALA A 91 -6.48 5.27 0.33
N GLY A 92 -5.51 4.63 1.00
CA GLY A 92 -4.43 3.88 0.34
C GLY A 92 -3.16 3.72 1.18
N ARG A 93 -2.18 3.00 0.61
CA ARG A 93 -0.86 2.75 1.21
C ARG A 93 -0.22 4.09 1.59
N GLN A 94 0.02 4.27 2.88
CA GLN A 94 0.72 5.45 3.38
C GLN A 94 2.10 5.52 2.72
N LYS A 95 2.45 6.66 2.13
CA LYS A 95 3.82 6.90 1.68
C LYS A 95 4.71 6.79 2.91
N ALA A 96 5.60 5.80 2.93
CA ALA A 96 6.55 5.60 4.03
C ALA A 96 7.22 6.94 4.33
N ASP A 97 7.23 7.34 5.60
CA ASP A 97 7.87 8.59 6.00
C ASP A 97 9.36 8.48 5.61
N PRO A 98 9.96 9.50 4.95
CA PRO A 98 11.40 9.51 4.73
C PRO A 98 12.19 9.21 6.02
N ARG A 99 11.68 9.64 7.19
CA ARG A 99 12.26 9.33 8.50
C ARG A 99 12.30 7.85 8.82
N ASP A 100 11.27 7.09 8.44
CA ASP A 100 11.25 5.64 8.68
C ASP A 100 12.35 4.93 7.88
N ARG A 101 12.60 5.39 6.65
CA ARG A 101 13.69 4.86 5.82
C ARG A 101 15.05 5.15 6.45
N GLU A 102 15.24 6.38 6.92
CA GLU A 102 16.47 6.79 7.60
C GLU A 102 16.70 5.97 8.87
N ILE A 103 15.68 5.78 9.69
CA ILE A 103 15.74 4.91 10.88
C ILE A 103 16.16 3.49 10.52
N THR A 104 15.59 2.90 9.46
CA THR A 104 15.98 1.55 9.05
C THR A 104 17.43 1.48 8.55
N SER A 105 17.91 2.51 7.87
CA SER A 105 19.29 2.59 7.42
C SER A 105 20.25 2.73 8.60
N LEU A 106 19.95 3.64 9.53
CA LEU A 106 20.74 3.87 10.74
C LEU A 106 20.82 2.62 11.61
N LYS A 107 19.70 1.90 11.79
CA LYS A 107 19.70 0.64 12.56
C LYS A 107 20.59 -0.44 11.95
N ARG A 108 20.65 -0.51 10.61
CA ARG A 108 21.56 -1.45 9.93
C ARG A 108 23.02 -1.06 10.12
N GLU A 109 23.33 0.23 10.05
CA GLU A 109 24.68 0.71 10.24
C GLU A 109 25.16 0.50 11.69
N VAL A 110 24.31 0.77 12.67
CA VAL A 110 24.62 0.48 14.09
C VAL A 110 24.97 -0.99 14.27
N GLY A 111 24.15 -1.93 13.77
CA GLY A 111 24.44 -3.35 13.90
C GLY A 111 25.72 -3.79 13.17
N ARG A 112 26.04 -3.16 12.04
CA ARG A 112 27.30 -3.40 11.30
C ARG A 112 28.51 -2.93 12.11
N LEU A 113 28.44 -1.71 12.64
CA LEU A 113 29.51 -1.11 13.44
C LEU A 113 29.72 -1.86 14.77
N GLU A 114 28.65 -2.31 15.42
CA GLU A 114 28.74 -3.16 16.62
C GLU A 114 29.47 -4.48 16.33
N SER A 115 29.16 -5.13 15.21
CA SER A 115 29.86 -6.36 14.81
C SER A 115 31.36 -6.12 14.52
N GLU A 116 31.70 -4.99 13.90
CA GLU A 116 33.10 -4.62 13.61
C GLU A 116 33.87 -4.29 14.90
N LEU A 117 33.22 -3.61 15.84
CA LEU A 117 33.75 -3.34 17.16
C LEU A 117 34.04 -4.63 17.93
N ASP A 118 33.12 -5.59 17.92
CA ASP A 118 33.29 -6.88 18.59
C ASP A 118 34.44 -7.70 17.99
N LYS A 119 34.58 -7.71 16.66
CA LYS A 119 35.73 -8.34 15.99
C LYS A 119 37.04 -7.69 16.46
N SER A 120 37.09 -6.37 16.49
CA SER A 120 38.27 -5.61 16.89
C SER A 120 38.65 -5.88 18.35
N ARG A 121 37.66 -5.89 19.25
CA ARG A 121 37.85 -6.29 20.66
C ARG A 121 38.38 -7.71 20.78
N ARG A 122 37.88 -8.64 19.98
CA ARG A 122 38.36 -10.04 20.01
C ARG A 122 39.81 -10.16 19.56
N VAL A 123 40.24 -9.39 18.56
CA VAL A 123 41.65 -9.35 18.14
C VAL A 123 42.53 -8.86 19.28
N VAL A 124 42.15 -7.77 19.95
CA VAL A 124 42.88 -7.23 21.11
C VAL A 124 42.98 -8.27 22.23
N GLU A 125 41.87 -8.97 22.53
CA GLU A 125 41.86 -10.02 23.55
C GLU A 125 42.81 -11.18 23.21
N ILE A 126 42.84 -11.62 21.95
CA ILE A 126 43.74 -12.69 21.50
C ILE A 126 45.21 -12.23 21.60
N GLN A 127 45.51 -11.00 21.18
CA GLN A 127 46.85 -10.43 21.29
C GLN A 127 47.32 -10.36 22.74
N ALA A 128 46.47 -9.89 23.66
CA ALA A 128 46.77 -9.84 25.08
C ALA A 128 47.08 -11.23 25.67
N LYS A 129 46.28 -12.25 25.32
CA LYS A 129 46.51 -13.63 25.76
C LYS A 129 47.81 -14.21 25.19
N LEU A 130 48.12 -13.94 23.93
CA LEU A 130 49.35 -14.41 23.29
C LEU A 130 50.58 -13.78 23.94
N SER A 131 50.56 -12.48 24.22
CA SER A 131 51.63 -11.79 24.95
C SER A 131 51.85 -12.40 26.33
N ALA A 132 50.78 -12.66 27.09
CA ALA A 132 50.88 -13.30 28.40
C ALA A 132 51.49 -14.71 28.32
N LEU A 133 51.08 -15.52 27.34
CA LEU A 133 51.67 -16.85 27.12
C LEU A 133 53.16 -16.77 26.79
N LEU A 134 53.56 -15.85 25.92
CA LEU A 134 54.97 -15.65 25.58
C LEU A 134 55.80 -15.21 26.80
N GLU A 135 55.25 -14.35 27.65
CA GLU A 135 55.90 -13.93 28.90
C GLU A 135 56.08 -15.10 29.88
N THR A 136 55.09 -15.99 30.00
CA THR A 136 55.23 -17.21 30.81
C THR A 136 56.30 -18.15 30.26
N LEU A 137 56.34 -18.39 28.95
CA LEU A 137 57.34 -19.25 28.31
C LEU A 137 58.76 -18.67 28.42
N ALA A 138 58.90 -17.36 28.30
CA ALA A 138 60.18 -16.69 28.51
C ALA A 138 60.65 -16.85 29.97
N SER A 139 59.74 -16.71 30.94
CA SER A 139 60.05 -16.84 32.37
C SER A 139 60.38 -18.28 32.80
N THR A 140 59.75 -19.30 32.19
CA THR A 140 60.09 -20.70 32.46
C THR A 140 61.42 -21.11 31.82
N SER A 141 61.71 -20.60 30.61
CA SER A 141 62.99 -20.82 29.93
C SER A 141 64.17 -20.24 30.72
N THR A 142 64.02 -19.10 31.38
CA THR A 142 65.09 -18.50 32.19
C THR A 142 65.30 -19.25 33.50
N ALA A 143 64.22 -19.77 34.12
CA ALA A 143 64.30 -20.61 35.31
C ALA A 143 65.09 -21.91 35.06
N GLU A 144 64.75 -22.67 34.00
CA GLU A 144 65.46 -23.92 33.67
C GLU A 144 66.93 -23.72 33.26
N SER A 145 67.26 -22.58 32.65
CA SER A 145 68.65 -22.23 32.34
C SER A 145 69.50 -21.94 33.57
N SER A 146 68.89 -21.49 34.68
CA SER A 146 69.60 -21.14 35.91
C SER A 146 69.87 -22.35 36.81
N GLU A 147 69.12 -23.44 36.63
CA GLU A 147 69.20 -24.65 37.45
C GLU A 147 70.21 -25.69 36.90
N LYS A 148 70.70 -25.48 35.67
CA LYS A 148 71.73 -26.31 35.00
C LYS A 148 73.16 -25.73 35.08
N LYS A 149 73.40 -24.70 35.90
CA LYS A 149 74.70 -24.06 36.12
C LYS A 149 75.18 -24.25 37.54
#